data_AF-A0A7Y8LMR4-F1
#
_entry.id   AF-A0A7Y8LMR4-F1
#
_cell.length_a   1.000
_cell.length_b   1.000
_cell.length_c   1.000
_cell.angle_alpha   90.00
_cell.angle_beta   90.00
_cell.angle_gamma   90.00
#
_symmetry.space_group_name_H-M   'P 1'
#
loop_
_entity.id
_entity.type
_entity.pdbx_description
1 polymer ?
#
loop_
_entity_poly.entity_id
_entity_poly.type
_entity_poly.pdbx_seq_one_letter_code
_entity_poly.pdbx_strand_id
1 'polypeptide(L)'
;MNAKRTPKLGEENLKRDEEILLHAGNIFDYQNPLELWKYIKRVTESKRKIKIKFIGTVAPAIKNSLNDLGLSNQVEYVGFLSYSEMIAELYNADYLMVCASEPRHVPGKLFEYLRTRKPIIAFGDGNAEIKQILTDANAGMLFNYSQDGHEFFETASKFSTDLSYIKQFDRREIAHQLATIMN
;
A
#
# COMPACT_ATOMS: atom_id res chain seq x y z
N MET A 1 -32.60 7.56 -30.75
CA MET A 1 -32.41 6.50 -29.73
C MET A 1 -31.24 5.64 -30.16
N ASN A 2 -30.04 5.88 -29.63
CA ASN A 2 -28.88 5.02 -29.87
C ASN A 2 -28.56 4.28 -28.58
N ALA A 3 -28.67 2.96 -28.63
CA ALA A 3 -28.46 2.08 -27.51
C ALA A 3 -27.03 2.21 -26.99
N LYS A 4 -26.90 2.49 -25.69
CA LYS A 4 -25.64 2.46 -24.95
C LYS A 4 -25.08 1.04 -25.04
N ARG A 5 -23.90 0.90 -25.65
CA ARG A 5 -23.09 -0.32 -25.53
C ARG A 5 -22.64 -0.45 -24.08
N THR A 6 -23.15 -1.46 -23.40
CA THR A 6 -22.58 -1.98 -22.16
C THR A 6 -21.16 -2.51 -22.44
N PRO A 7 -20.15 -2.21 -21.61
CA PRO A 7 -18.86 -2.88 -21.73
C PRO A 7 -19.03 -4.35 -21.33
N LYS A 8 -18.55 -5.26 -22.18
CA LYS A 8 -18.52 -6.70 -21.92
C LYS A 8 -17.41 -7.01 -20.91
N LEU A 9 -17.72 -7.88 -19.94
CA LEU A 9 -16.76 -8.58 -19.10
C LEU A 9 -15.73 -9.30 -19.98
N GLY A 10 -14.44 -9.06 -19.73
CA GLY A 10 -13.33 -9.75 -20.36
C GLY A 10 -12.32 -8.78 -20.97
N GLU A 11 -11.64 -7.98 -20.14
CA GLU A 11 -10.35 -7.43 -20.53
C GLU A 11 -9.27 -8.41 -20.09
N GLU A 12 -8.62 -9.01 -21.08
CA GLU A 12 -7.36 -9.74 -20.90
C GLU A 12 -6.39 -8.84 -20.12
N ASN A 13 -5.87 -9.33 -19.00
CA ASN A 13 -4.81 -8.65 -18.23
C ASN A 13 -3.57 -8.51 -19.13
N LEU A 14 -3.50 -7.41 -19.88
CA LEU A 14 -2.27 -6.89 -20.43
C LEU A 14 -1.36 -6.66 -19.22
N LYS A 15 -0.44 -7.60 -18.95
CA LYS A 15 0.60 -7.41 -17.93
C LYS A 15 1.28 -6.10 -18.26
N ARG A 16 1.14 -5.10 -17.39
CA ARG A 16 1.92 -3.88 -17.47
C ARG A 16 3.38 -4.29 -17.34
N ASP A 17 4.26 -3.68 -18.15
CA ASP A 17 5.72 -3.85 -18.05
C ASP A 17 6.30 -3.22 -16.77
N GLU A 18 5.47 -2.57 -15.96
CA GLU A 18 5.83 -1.80 -14.77
C GLU A 18 4.88 -2.12 -13.62
N GLU A 19 5.46 -2.36 -12.45
CA GLU A 19 4.76 -2.59 -11.20
C GLU A 19 4.59 -1.28 -10.43
N ILE A 20 3.42 -1.06 -9.85
CA ILE A 20 3.10 0.17 -9.09
C ILE A 20 3.12 -0.12 -7.59
N LEU A 21 4.03 0.54 -6.88
CA LEU A 21 4.04 0.65 -5.43
C LEU A 21 3.36 1.95 -5.01
N LEU A 22 2.20 1.86 -4.35
CA LEU A 22 1.36 3.01 -4.05
C LEU A 22 1.25 3.29 -2.55
N HIS A 23 1.41 4.57 -2.18
CA HIS A 23 1.05 5.09 -0.85
C HIS A 23 -0.01 6.18 -0.97
N ALA A 24 -1.16 5.97 -0.34
CA ALA A 24 -2.27 6.91 -0.28
C ALA A 24 -2.45 7.45 1.14
N GLY A 25 -2.14 8.74 1.31
CA GLY A 25 -2.20 9.46 2.57
C GLY A 25 -1.02 10.42 2.72
N ASN A 26 -1.02 11.17 3.81
CA ASN A 26 0.11 12.00 4.17
C ASN A 26 1.24 11.12 4.72
N ILE A 27 2.46 11.36 4.23
CA ILE A 27 3.68 10.71 4.69
C ILE A 27 4.69 11.78 5.12
N PHE A 28 5.17 11.66 6.36
CA PHE A 28 6.03 12.64 7.02
C PHE A 28 7.50 12.21 7.00
N ASP A 29 8.42 13.14 7.27
CA ASP A 29 9.86 12.92 7.15
C ASP A 29 10.37 11.73 7.99
N TYR A 30 9.82 11.54 9.20
CA TYR A 30 10.18 10.43 10.09
C TYR A 30 9.67 9.05 9.61
N GLN A 31 8.87 9.02 8.56
CA GLN A 31 8.32 7.80 7.97
C GLN A 31 9.06 7.38 6.70
N ASN A 32 10.22 7.96 6.43
CA ASN A 32 10.98 7.73 5.20
C ASN A 32 11.63 6.33 5.20
N PRO A 33 11.18 5.36 4.35
CA PRO A 33 11.79 4.05 4.26
C PRO A 33 13.02 4.10 3.33
N LEU A 34 14.09 4.76 3.78
CA LEU A 34 15.26 5.04 2.94
C LEU A 34 15.88 3.77 2.33
N GLU A 35 15.92 2.66 3.08
CA GLU A 35 16.48 1.39 2.60
C GLU A 35 15.63 0.77 1.48
N LEU A 36 14.31 0.96 1.51
CA LEU A 36 13.42 0.56 0.41
C LEU A 36 13.77 1.31 -0.87
N TRP A 37 14.00 2.63 -0.80
CA TRP A 37 14.37 3.42 -1.97
C TRP A 37 15.68 2.93 -2.58
N LYS A 38 16.67 2.61 -1.74
CA LYS A 38 17.94 2.01 -2.20
C LYS A 38 17.69 0.67 -2.89
N TYR A 39 16.82 -0.18 -2.35
CA TYR A 39 16.44 -1.44 -3.01
C TYR A 39 15.76 -1.20 -4.36
N ILE A 40 14.77 -0.32 -4.43
CA ILE A 40 14.06 0.01 -5.68
C ILE A 40 15.02 0.51 -6.75
N LYS A 41 16.00 1.35 -6.37
CA LYS A 41 17.07 1.82 -7.26
C LYS A 41 17.89 0.65 -7.83
N ARG A 42 18.35 -0.27 -6.98
CA ARG A 42 19.12 -1.46 -7.43
C ARG A 42 18.32 -2.33 -8.39
N VAL A 43 17.05 -2.62 -8.09
CA VAL A 43 16.25 -3.49 -8.96
C VAL A 43 15.83 -2.82 -10.26
N THR A 44 15.66 -1.49 -10.26
CA THR A 44 15.44 -0.69 -11.47
C THR A 44 16.58 -0.84 -12.47
N GLU A 45 17.83 -0.83 -11.98
CA GLU A 45 19.02 -1.01 -12.82
C GLU A 45 19.09 -2.42 -13.41
N SER A 46 18.50 -3.41 -12.74
CA SER A 46 18.40 -4.81 -13.19
C SER A 46 17.23 -5.11 -14.14
N LYS A 47 16.60 -4.08 -14.73
CA LYS A 47 15.45 -4.13 -15.67
C LYS A 47 14.07 -4.39 -15.05
N ARG A 48 13.96 -4.54 -13.72
CA ARG A 48 12.63 -4.58 -13.07
C ARG A 48 12.09 -3.16 -12.92
N LYS A 49 10.97 -2.85 -13.55
CA LYS A 49 10.39 -1.50 -13.50
C LYS A 49 9.40 -1.39 -12.35
N ILE A 50 9.77 -0.69 -11.28
CA ILE A 50 8.88 -0.37 -10.16
C ILE A 50 8.69 1.14 -10.11
N LYS A 51 7.45 1.58 -10.29
CA LYS A 51 7.05 2.98 -10.14
C LYS A 51 6.46 3.21 -8.76
N ILE A 52 6.92 4.27 -8.11
CA ILE A 52 6.45 4.72 -6.80
C ILE A 52 5.37 5.79 -7.04
N LYS A 53 4.17 5.56 -6.51
CA LYS A 53 3.05 6.49 -6.66
C LYS A 53 2.59 7.00 -5.30
N PHE A 54 2.58 8.30 -5.11
CA PHE A 54 2.07 8.96 -3.90
C PHE A 54 0.78 9.71 -4.20
N ILE A 55 -0.26 9.42 -3.42
CA ILE A 55 -1.52 10.18 -3.38
C ILE A 55 -1.61 10.86 -2.01
N GLY A 56 -1.72 12.17 -1.97
CA GLY A 56 -1.65 13.00 -0.77
C GLY A 56 -0.34 13.77 -0.63
N THR A 57 -0.05 14.25 0.58
CA THR A 57 1.15 15.05 0.85
C THR A 57 2.36 14.17 1.14
N VAL A 58 3.46 14.43 0.44
CA VAL A 58 4.77 13.83 0.71
C VAL A 58 5.71 14.88 1.28
N ALA A 59 6.31 14.57 2.42
CA ALA A 59 7.21 15.49 3.09
C ALA A 59 8.55 15.67 2.33
N PRO A 60 9.21 16.83 2.48
CA PRO A 60 10.39 17.18 1.69
C PRO A 60 11.56 16.19 1.82
N ALA A 61 11.82 15.62 3.00
CA ALA A 61 12.96 14.71 3.16
C ALA A 61 12.81 13.43 2.33
N ILE A 62 11.57 12.94 2.17
CA ILE A 62 11.27 11.78 1.31
C ILE A 62 11.55 12.13 -0.15
N LYS A 63 11.02 13.28 -0.62
CA LYS A 63 11.24 13.76 -1.99
C LYS A 63 12.72 13.94 -2.30
N ASN A 64 13.47 14.55 -1.38
CA ASN A 64 14.91 14.76 -1.50
C ASN A 64 15.64 13.42 -1.58
N SER A 65 15.35 12.47 -0.68
CA SER A 65 16.01 11.15 -0.70
C SER A 65 15.76 10.37 -2.00
N LEU A 66 14.56 10.44 -2.57
CA LEU A 66 14.25 9.83 -3.86
C LEU A 66 15.03 10.51 -5.00
N ASN A 67 15.13 11.84 -4.97
CA ASN A 67 15.89 12.60 -5.95
C ASN A 67 17.39 12.33 -5.87
N ASP A 68 17.96 12.29 -4.66
CA ASP A 68 19.38 12.04 -4.42
C ASP A 68 19.79 10.62 -4.86
N LEU A 69 18.87 9.66 -4.79
CA LEU A 69 19.04 8.31 -5.33
C LEU A 69 18.81 8.20 -6.85
N GLY A 70 18.49 9.32 -7.52
CA GLY A 70 18.21 9.36 -8.95
C GLY A 70 16.93 8.63 -9.35
N LEU A 71 15.95 8.53 -8.44
CA LEU A 71 14.66 7.88 -8.66
C LEU A 71 13.58 8.83 -9.19
N SER A 72 13.89 10.09 -9.48
CA SER A 72 12.88 11.10 -9.86
C SER A 72 11.97 10.67 -11.03
N ASN A 73 12.49 9.90 -11.99
CA ASN A 73 11.70 9.38 -13.12
C ASN A 73 10.83 8.16 -12.77
N GLN A 74 11.07 7.53 -11.63
CA GLN A 74 10.31 6.40 -11.09
C GLN A 74 9.20 6.85 -10.13
N VAL A 75 9.07 8.16 -9.84
CA VAL A 75 8.14 8.65 -8.82
C VAL A 75 7.07 9.55 -9.42
N GLU A 76 5.82 9.27 -9.07
CA GLU A 76 4.66 10.09 -9.39
C GLU A 76 4.05 10.67 -8.11
N TYR A 77 3.94 12.00 -8.07
CA TYR A 77 3.26 12.74 -7.00
C TYR A 77 1.93 13.24 -7.52
N VAL A 78 0.84 12.53 -7.22
CA VAL A 78 -0.50 12.82 -7.76
C VAL A 78 -1.15 14.02 -7.04
N GLY A 79 -0.78 14.27 -5.79
CA GLY A 79 -1.50 15.21 -4.92
C GLY A 79 -2.80 14.60 -4.40
N PHE A 80 -3.79 15.44 -4.12
CA PHE A 80 -5.06 14.98 -3.55
C PHE A 80 -6.05 14.53 -4.63
N LEU A 81 -6.70 13.40 -4.38
CA LEU A 81 -7.79 12.87 -5.21
C LEU A 81 -9.09 12.79 -4.40
N SER A 82 -10.22 12.71 -5.10
CA SER A 82 -11.47 12.31 -4.44
C SER A 82 -11.34 10.89 -3.90
N TYR A 83 -12.17 10.54 -2.92
CA TYR A 83 -12.16 9.20 -2.33
C TYR A 83 -12.35 8.10 -3.39
N SER A 84 -13.29 8.29 -4.32
CA SER A 84 -13.55 7.32 -5.40
C SER A 84 -12.38 7.12 -6.34
N GLU A 85 -11.68 8.20 -6.71
CA GLU A 85 -10.49 8.13 -7.57
C GLU A 85 -9.32 7.47 -6.85
N MET A 86 -9.11 7.82 -5.57
CA MET A 86 -8.10 7.18 -4.72
C MET A 86 -8.34 5.67 -4.61
N ILE A 87 -9.58 5.24 -4.39
CA ILE A 87 -9.93 3.81 -4.37
C ILE A 87 -9.61 3.14 -5.72
N ALA A 88 -9.95 3.77 -6.84
CA ALA A 88 -9.64 3.23 -8.16
C ALA A 88 -8.12 3.06 -8.37
N GLU A 89 -7.31 4.00 -7.89
CA GLU A 89 -5.85 3.90 -7.92
C GLU A 89 -5.33 2.75 -7.04
N LEU A 90 -5.88 2.55 -5.84
CA LEU A 90 -5.51 1.41 -4.99
C LEU A 90 -5.78 0.06 -5.66
N TYR A 91 -6.90 -0.09 -6.37
CA TYR A 91 -7.22 -1.32 -7.10
C TYR A 91 -6.29 -1.54 -8.32
N ASN A 92 -5.76 -0.46 -8.88
CA ASN A 92 -4.85 -0.49 -10.03
C ASN A 92 -3.37 -0.67 -9.65
N ALA A 93 -3.03 -0.58 -8.36
CA ALA A 93 -1.67 -0.81 -7.87
C ALA A 93 -1.35 -2.31 -7.81
N ASP A 94 -0.05 -2.63 -7.88
CA ASP A 94 0.45 -3.99 -7.66
C ASP A 94 0.76 -4.21 -6.19
N TYR A 95 1.30 -3.18 -5.53
CA TYR A 95 1.69 -3.20 -4.12
C TYR A 95 1.21 -1.93 -3.41
N LEU A 96 0.85 -2.06 -2.14
CA LEU A 96 0.48 -0.93 -1.29
C LEU A 96 1.50 -0.76 -0.16
N MET A 97 1.92 0.48 0.09
CA MET A 97 2.88 0.81 1.13
C MET A 97 2.19 1.53 2.29
N VAL A 98 2.40 1.07 3.53
CA VAL A 98 1.95 1.77 4.75
C VAL A 98 3.11 2.00 5.70
N CYS A 99 3.34 3.26 6.07
CA CYS A 99 4.34 3.62 7.07
C CYS A 99 3.63 4.02 8.38
N ALA A 100 4.05 3.45 9.50
CA ALA A 100 3.61 3.78 10.85
C ALA A 100 4.61 4.76 11.50
N SER A 101 4.08 5.72 12.26
CA SER A 101 4.89 6.76 12.91
C SER A 101 5.56 6.30 14.20
N GLU A 102 4.96 5.33 14.88
CA GLU A 102 5.38 4.87 16.20
C GLU A 102 4.96 3.41 16.44
N PRO A 103 5.57 2.70 17.41
CA PRO A 103 5.36 1.25 17.59
C PRO A 103 3.94 0.82 17.94
N ARG A 104 3.09 1.73 18.43
CA ARG A 104 1.70 1.43 18.85
C ARG A 104 0.63 2.06 17.95
N HIS A 105 1.03 2.74 16.88
CA HIS A 105 0.08 3.36 15.97
C HIS A 105 -0.23 2.41 14.83
N VAL A 106 -1.50 1.99 14.71
CA VAL A 106 -2.03 1.33 13.53
C VAL A 106 -2.68 2.37 12.61
N PRO A 107 -2.10 2.67 11.44
CA PRO A 107 -2.68 3.66 10.53
C PRO A 107 -4.03 3.19 10.00
N GLY A 108 -5.06 4.03 10.08
CA GLY A 108 -6.41 3.70 9.57
C GLY A 108 -6.45 3.26 8.09
N LYS A 109 -5.51 3.76 7.28
CA LYS A 109 -5.32 3.38 5.87
C LYS A 109 -5.01 1.88 5.67
N LEU A 110 -4.42 1.21 6.66
CA LEU A 110 -4.17 -0.23 6.60
C LEU A 110 -5.46 -1.00 6.33
N PHE A 111 -6.55 -0.65 7.02
CA PHE A 111 -7.84 -1.33 6.86
C PHE A 111 -8.48 -1.05 5.50
N GLU A 112 -8.21 0.10 4.87
CA GLU A 112 -8.65 0.35 3.49
C GLU A 112 -7.87 -0.53 2.51
N TYR A 113 -6.55 -0.65 2.71
CA TYR A 113 -5.68 -1.45 1.84
C TYR A 113 -6.00 -2.93 1.93
N LEU A 114 -6.28 -3.46 3.12
CA LEU A 114 -6.72 -4.84 3.32
C LEU A 114 -7.91 -5.21 2.43
N ARG A 115 -8.86 -4.28 2.22
CA ARG A 115 -10.05 -4.53 1.39
C ARG A 115 -9.75 -4.61 -0.12
N THR A 116 -8.61 -4.07 -0.56
CA THR A 116 -8.17 -4.10 -1.96
C THR A 116 -7.58 -5.45 -2.38
N ARG A 117 -7.18 -6.28 -1.39
CA ARG A 117 -6.48 -7.56 -1.57
C ARG A 117 -5.14 -7.46 -2.29
N LYS A 118 -4.56 -6.26 -2.32
CA LYS A 118 -3.21 -6.04 -2.82
C LYS A 118 -2.20 -6.38 -1.73
N PRO A 119 -1.05 -7.01 -2.06
CA PRO A 119 0.03 -7.19 -1.11
C PRO A 119 0.47 -5.86 -0.48
N ILE A 120 0.64 -5.87 0.84
CA ILE A 120 0.98 -4.69 1.63
C ILE A 120 2.41 -4.82 2.17
N ILE A 121 3.25 -3.85 1.82
CA ILE A 121 4.54 -3.65 2.49
C ILE A 121 4.38 -2.58 3.56
N ALA A 122 4.64 -2.93 4.81
CA ALA A 122 4.54 -2.02 5.94
C ALA A 122 5.91 -1.68 6.52
N PHE A 123 6.07 -0.44 6.97
CA PHE A 123 7.23 0.03 7.73
C PHE A 123 6.80 0.57 9.08
N GLY A 124 7.46 0.11 10.14
CA GLY A 124 7.18 0.57 11.51
C GLY A 124 7.99 -0.23 12.51
N ASP A 125 8.88 0.45 13.22
CA ASP A 125 9.83 -0.21 14.12
C ASP A 125 9.10 -0.90 15.28
N GLY A 126 9.21 -2.22 15.34
CA GLY A 126 8.64 -3.05 16.41
C GLY A 126 7.10 -3.00 16.54
N ASN A 127 6.36 -2.61 15.49
CA ASN A 127 4.90 -2.51 15.56
C ASN A 127 4.23 -3.90 15.48
N ALA A 128 4.13 -4.56 16.64
CA ALA A 128 3.59 -5.91 16.76
C ALA A 128 2.14 -6.03 16.26
N GLU A 129 1.34 -4.97 16.40
CA GLU A 129 -0.07 -4.97 16.00
C GLU A 129 -0.23 -4.99 14.47
N ILE A 130 0.52 -4.15 13.74
CA ILE A 130 0.53 -4.20 12.27
C ILE A 130 1.04 -5.56 11.79
N LYS A 131 2.11 -6.09 12.41
CA LYS A 131 2.64 -7.42 12.06
C LYS A 131 1.58 -8.50 12.21
N GLN A 132 0.87 -8.50 13.34
CA GLN A 132 -0.17 -9.48 13.63
C GLN A 132 -1.31 -9.37 12.61
N ILE A 133 -1.82 -8.15 12.36
CA ILE A 133 -2.91 -7.91 11.39
C ILE A 133 -2.51 -8.42 9.99
N LEU A 134 -1.31 -8.09 9.52
CA LEU A 134 -0.85 -8.51 8.20
C LEU A 134 -0.65 -10.03 8.09
N THR A 135 -0.19 -10.66 9.17
CA THR A 135 0.04 -12.11 9.24
C THR A 135 -1.29 -12.85 9.24
N ASP A 136 -2.21 -12.48 10.13
CA ASP A 136 -3.52 -13.13 10.25
C ASP A 136 -4.38 -12.92 9.00
N ALA A 137 -4.27 -11.75 8.38
CA ALA A 137 -4.94 -11.47 7.12
C ALA A 137 -4.25 -12.08 5.89
N ASN A 138 -3.07 -12.70 6.04
CA ASN A 138 -2.21 -13.15 4.93
C ASN A 138 -2.07 -12.08 3.81
N ALA A 139 -1.83 -10.83 4.22
CA ALA A 139 -1.95 -9.67 3.34
C ALA A 139 -0.63 -8.93 3.09
N GLY A 140 0.45 -9.27 3.80
CA GLY A 140 1.70 -8.54 3.65
C GLY A 140 2.75 -8.82 4.72
N MET A 141 3.74 -7.93 4.80
CA MET A 141 4.87 -8.00 5.74
C MET A 141 5.16 -6.65 6.38
N LEU A 142 5.65 -6.68 7.62
CA LEU A 142 6.16 -5.52 8.34
C LEU A 142 7.69 -5.54 8.38
N PHE A 143 8.29 -4.39 8.10
CA PHE A 143 9.72 -4.14 8.17
C PHE A 143 10.03 -2.99 9.13
N ASN A 144 11.22 -3.01 9.71
CA ASN A 144 11.79 -1.83 10.36
C ASN A 144 12.31 -0.86 9.29
N TYR A 145 12.46 0.41 9.63
CA TYR A 145 12.97 1.42 8.68
C TYR A 145 14.42 1.19 8.25
N SER A 146 15.18 0.37 8.98
CA SER A 146 16.54 -0.07 8.65
C SER A 146 16.59 -1.27 7.70
N GLN A 147 15.45 -1.81 7.28
CA GLN A 147 15.36 -2.94 6.35
C GLN A 147 14.88 -2.49 4.98
N ASP A 148 15.34 -3.15 3.92
CA ASP A 148 15.04 -2.74 2.53
C ASP A 148 13.78 -3.39 1.93
N GLY A 149 13.21 -4.38 2.61
CA GLY A 149 11.95 -5.02 2.22
C GLY A 149 12.03 -5.99 1.05
N HIS A 150 13.22 -6.42 0.60
CA HIS A 150 13.35 -7.30 -0.58
C HIS A 150 12.52 -8.60 -0.48
N GLU A 151 12.47 -9.23 0.69
CA GLU A 151 11.70 -10.47 0.95
C GLU A 151 10.21 -10.33 0.58
N PHE A 152 9.63 -9.14 0.78
CA PHE A 152 8.25 -8.87 0.38
C PHE A 152 8.09 -9.03 -1.13
N PHE A 153 8.99 -8.45 -1.92
CA PHE A 153 8.86 -8.48 -3.38
C PHE A 153 9.12 -9.87 -3.98
N GLU A 154 9.86 -10.74 -3.30
CA GLU A 154 10.08 -12.14 -3.70
C GLU A 154 8.87 -13.03 -3.40
N THR A 155 8.09 -12.66 -2.38
CA THR A 155 6.98 -13.48 -1.88
C THR A 155 5.61 -12.86 -2.12
N ALA A 156 5.54 -11.67 -2.71
CA ALA A 156 4.30 -10.90 -2.85
C ALA A 156 3.17 -11.67 -3.55
N SER A 157 3.51 -12.51 -4.52
CA SER A 157 2.57 -13.36 -5.26
C SER A 157 1.92 -14.46 -4.41
N LYS A 158 2.46 -14.75 -3.23
CA LYS A 158 1.93 -15.75 -2.28
C LYS A 158 0.86 -15.17 -1.35
N PHE A 159 0.79 -13.85 -1.19
CA PHE A 159 -0.23 -13.24 -0.35
C PHE A 159 -1.60 -13.44 -0.97
N SER A 160 -2.52 -13.92 -0.16
CA SER A 160 -3.92 -14.12 -0.52
C SER A 160 -4.74 -13.69 0.68
N THR A 161 -5.25 -12.47 0.57
CA THR A 161 -5.88 -11.77 1.68
C THR A 161 -7.12 -12.49 2.20
N ASP A 162 -7.12 -12.83 3.49
CA ASP A 162 -8.25 -13.48 4.17
C ASP A 162 -9.36 -12.47 4.49
N LEU A 163 -10.43 -12.55 3.70
CA LEU A 163 -11.61 -11.69 3.85
C LEU A 163 -12.44 -12.02 5.09
N SER A 164 -12.39 -13.26 5.58
CA SER A 164 -13.11 -13.66 6.78
C SER A 164 -12.52 -12.96 8.01
N TYR A 165 -11.18 -12.90 8.07
CA TYR A 165 -10.47 -12.13 9.08
C TYR A 165 -10.74 -10.62 8.94
N ILE A 166 -10.70 -10.06 7.73
CA ILE A 166 -10.88 -8.61 7.54
C ILE A 166 -12.29 -8.14 7.89
N LYS A 167 -13.30 -8.99 7.72
CA LYS A 167 -14.70 -8.64 7.99
C LYS A 167 -14.91 -8.11 9.41
N GLN A 168 -14.13 -8.57 10.40
CA GLN A 168 -14.22 -8.07 11.78
C GLN A 168 -13.89 -6.58 11.93
N PHE A 169 -13.16 -6.00 10.97
CA PHE A 169 -12.81 -4.57 10.95
C PHE A 169 -13.79 -3.71 10.14
N ASP A 170 -14.90 -4.28 9.67
CA ASP A 170 -15.96 -3.50 9.03
C ASP A 170 -16.68 -2.64 10.06
N ARG A 171 -16.88 -1.36 9.72
CA ARG A 171 -17.56 -0.39 10.60
C ARG A 171 -18.91 -0.89 11.10
N ARG A 172 -19.62 -1.66 10.27
CA ARG A 172 -20.91 -2.29 10.63
C ARG A 172 -20.75 -3.32 11.74
N GLU A 173 -19.76 -4.21 11.64
CA GLU A 173 -19.51 -5.25 12.64
C GLU A 173 -19.02 -4.64 13.96
N ILE A 174 -18.10 -3.67 13.90
CA ILE A 174 -17.60 -2.95 15.08
C ILE A 174 -18.75 -2.23 15.81
N ALA A 175 -19.60 -1.51 15.08
CA ALA A 175 -20.76 -0.82 15.66
C ALA A 175 -21.76 -1.81 16.30
N HIS A 176 -21.98 -2.96 15.68
CA HIS A 176 -22.83 -4.02 16.23
C HIS A 176 -22.27 -4.61 17.53
N GLN A 177 -20.97 -4.91 17.58
CA GLN A 177 -20.31 -5.41 18.79
C GLN A 177 -20.40 -4.40 19.94
N LEU A 178 -20.14 -3.12 19.66
CA LEU A 178 -20.26 -2.07 20.66
C LEU A 178 -21.69 -1.95 21.21
N ALA A 179 -22.69 -1.96 20.32
CA ALA A 179 -24.09 -1.93 20.73
C ALA A 179 -24.47 -3.12 21.63
N THR A 180 -23.84 -4.28 21.42
CA THR A 180 -24.05 -5.47 22.26
C THR A 180 -23.44 -5.32 23.65
N ILE A 181 -22.29 -4.66 23.79
CA ILE A 181 -21.62 -4.40 25.09
C ILE A 181 -22.38 -3.36 25.92
N MET A 182 -23.07 -2.42 25.25
CA MET A 182 -23.79 -1.33 25.91
C MET A 182 -25.20 -1.71 26.39
N ASN A 183 -25.67 -2.92 26.08
CA ASN A 183 -26.95 -3.48 26.55
C ASN A 183 -26.72 -4.50 27.67
#